data_AF-A0A968U7B5-F1
#
_entry.id   AF-A0A968U7B5-F1
#
_cell.length_a   1.000
_cell.length_b   1.000
_cell.length_c   1.000
_cell.angle_alpha   90.00
_cell.angle_beta   90.00
_cell.angle_gamma   90.00
#
_symmetry.space_group_name_H-M   'P 1'
#
loop_
_entity.id
_entity.type
_entity.pdbx_description
1 polymer ?
#
loop_
_entity_poly.entity_id
_entity_poly.type
_entity_poly.pdbx_seq_one_letter_code
_entity_poly.pdbx_strand_id
1 'polypeptide(L)'
;MSSRLVPQKPIAKPRLTSAFKQLWSMHWVMAAGYLLLWVGGFAMVRMPEDAALQDNAYTLHKSVGALTMALLTWRVFILQRVWWRKYTRRLPKPTGEWIRTFLLHSAIYLFMLAVPLSGFFLSNSYQSGNVPFFWVVTLPDIFPENAAIVELARDLHFWIA
;
A
#
# COMPACT_ATOMS: atom_id res chain seq x y z
N MET A 1 60.60 -5.97 24.55
CA MET A 1 59.61 -5.27 23.72
C MET A 1 58.22 -5.75 24.11
N SER A 2 57.50 -4.98 24.93
CA SER A 2 56.12 -5.31 25.33
C SER A 2 55.16 -4.70 24.30
N SER A 3 54.48 -5.55 23.53
CA SER A 3 53.46 -5.11 22.58
C SER A 3 52.22 -4.67 23.36
N ARG A 4 51.90 -3.37 23.29
CA ARG A 4 50.64 -2.85 23.83
C ARG A 4 49.50 -3.40 22.98
N LEU A 5 48.75 -4.35 23.54
CA LEU A 5 47.48 -4.81 23.00
C LEU A 5 46.49 -3.63 23.03
N VAL A 6 46.20 -3.05 21.87
CA VAL A 6 45.13 -2.06 21.73
C VAL A 6 43.80 -2.79 21.91
N PRO A 7 42.98 -2.44 22.92
CA PRO A 7 41.69 -3.08 23.12
C PRO A 7 40.77 -2.76 21.93
N GLN A 8 40.49 -3.77 21.12
CA GLN A 8 39.50 -3.70 20.04
C GLN A 8 38.12 -3.42 20.66
N LYS A 9 37.55 -2.26 20.36
CA LYS A 9 36.19 -1.91 20.80
C LYS A 9 35.21 -2.86 20.10
N PRO A 10 34.39 -3.64 20.83
CA PRO A 10 33.52 -4.62 20.21
C PRO A 10 32.53 -3.93 19.26
N ILE A 11 32.55 -4.33 17.99
CA ILE A 11 31.61 -3.87 16.98
C ILE A 11 30.23 -4.38 17.37
N ALA A 12 29.37 -3.49 17.87
CA ALA A 12 28.02 -3.85 18.26
C ALA A 12 27.24 -4.36 17.04
N LYS A 13 26.80 -5.63 17.08
CA LYS A 13 25.95 -6.19 16.03
C LYS A 13 24.66 -5.37 15.93
N PRO A 14 24.19 -4.98 14.73
CA PRO A 14 22.98 -4.20 14.58
C PRO A 14 21.79 -4.99 15.17
N ARG A 15 21.13 -4.41 16.17
CA ARG A 15 19.91 -4.96 16.76
C ARG A 15 18.76 -4.74 15.79
N LEU A 16 18.53 -5.69 14.88
CA LEU A 16 17.33 -5.73 14.06
C LEU A 16 16.12 -5.95 14.97
N THR A 17 15.37 -4.88 15.27
CA THR A 17 14.14 -4.99 16.04
C THR A 17 13.10 -5.80 15.25
N SER A 18 12.22 -6.53 15.94
CA SER A 18 11.13 -7.29 15.30
C SER A 18 10.28 -6.40 14.38
N ALA A 19 10.01 -5.16 14.80
CA ALA A 19 9.27 -4.18 14.00
C ALA A 19 9.98 -3.79 12.69
N PHE A 20 11.31 -3.65 12.71
CA PHE A 20 12.07 -3.36 11.48
C PHE A 20 11.94 -4.50 10.46
N LYS A 21 12.11 -5.76 10.91
CA LYS A 21 11.95 -6.93 10.04
C LYS A 21 10.55 -7.01 9.44
N GLN A 22 9.52 -6.75 10.25
CA GLN A 22 8.12 -6.72 9.80
C GLN A 22 7.88 -5.61 8.77
N LEU A 23 8.31 -4.38 9.03
CA LEU A 23 8.14 -3.26 8.10
C LEU A 23 8.89 -3.48 6.78
N TRP A 24 10.07 -4.09 6.85
CA TRP A 24 10.87 -4.45 5.68
C TRP A 24 10.18 -5.51 4.81
N SER A 25 9.74 -6.63 5.40
CA SER A 25 9.05 -7.67 4.65
C SER A 25 7.75 -7.14 4.03
N MET A 26 6.97 -6.38 4.80
CA MET A 26 5.75 -5.75 4.30
C MET A 26 6.00 -4.79 3.15
N HIS A 27 7.09 -4.01 3.21
CA HIS A 27 7.44 -3.10 2.13
C HIS A 27 7.61 -3.84 0.79
N TRP A 28 8.36 -4.94 0.78
CA TRP A 28 8.59 -5.71 -0.44
C TRP A 28 7.35 -6.45 -0.93
N VAL A 29 6.55 -7.01 -0.01
CA VAL A 29 5.26 -7.64 -0.37
C VAL A 29 4.31 -6.62 -0.99
N MET A 30 4.19 -5.43 -0.39
CA MET A 30 3.35 -4.36 -0.93
C MET A 30 3.89 -3.83 -2.26
N ALA A 31 5.21 -3.66 -2.40
CA ALA A 31 5.81 -3.23 -3.66
C ALA A 31 5.50 -4.20 -4.80
N ALA A 32 5.60 -5.52 -4.56
CA ALA A 32 5.18 -6.53 -5.51
C ALA A 32 3.68 -6.45 -5.82
N GLY A 33 2.84 -6.27 -4.80
CA GLY A 33 1.39 -6.10 -4.97
C GLY A 33 1.01 -4.88 -5.82
N TYR A 34 1.59 -3.71 -5.56
CA TYR A 34 1.37 -2.51 -6.36
C TYR A 34 1.90 -2.65 -7.79
N LEU A 35 3.04 -3.33 -7.99
CA LEU A 35 3.55 -3.61 -9.32
C LEU A 35 2.59 -4.53 -10.11
N LEU A 36 2.06 -5.58 -9.48
CA LEU A 36 1.06 -6.45 -10.09
C LEU A 36 -0.23 -5.70 -10.42
N LEU A 37 -0.68 -4.79 -9.55
CA LEU A 37 -1.84 -3.95 -9.80
C LEU A 37 -1.61 -3.04 -11.01
N TRP A 38 -0.46 -2.36 -11.06
CA TRP A 38 -0.13 -1.46 -12.15
C TRP A 38 -0.06 -2.21 -13.50
N VAL A 39 0.69 -3.32 -13.56
CA VAL A 39 0.77 -4.16 -14.77
C VAL A 39 -0.61 -4.72 -15.15
N GLY A 40 -1.38 -5.20 -14.17
CA GLY A 40 -2.71 -5.76 -14.38
C GLY A 40 -3.70 -4.72 -14.92
N GLY A 41 -3.76 -3.53 -14.31
CA GLY A 41 -4.63 -2.45 -14.77
C GLY A 41 -4.26 -1.98 -16.17
N PHE A 42 -2.97 -1.83 -16.46
CA PHE A 42 -2.47 -1.46 -17.78
C PHE A 42 -2.77 -2.52 -18.85
N ALA A 43 -2.76 -3.80 -18.49
CA ALA A 43 -3.16 -4.89 -19.38
C ALA A 43 -4.67 -4.88 -19.63
N MET A 44 -5.49 -4.71 -18.58
CA MET A 44 -6.95 -4.73 -18.67
C MET A 44 -7.51 -3.63 -19.58
N VAL A 45 -6.93 -2.42 -19.55
CA VAL A 45 -7.34 -1.31 -20.44
C VAL A 45 -7.11 -1.63 -21.93
N ARG A 46 -6.24 -2.60 -22.26
CA ARG A 46 -5.95 -3.02 -23.64
C ARG A 46 -6.60 -4.33 -24.04
N MET A 47 -7.29 -5.01 -23.13
CA MET A 47 -7.96 -6.26 -23.46
C MET A 47 -9.26 -5.97 -24.23
N PRO A 48 -9.57 -6.77 -25.26
CA PRO A 48 -10.91 -6.77 -25.86
C PRO A 48 -11.99 -7.07 -24.81
N GLU A 49 -13.16 -6.47 -24.97
CA GLU A 49 -14.30 -6.68 -24.06
C GLU A 49 -14.87 -8.12 -24.09
N ASP A 50 -14.54 -8.89 -25.12
CA ASP A 50 -14.94 -10.30 -25.27
C ASP A 50 -13.81 -11.28 -24.89
N ALA A 51 -12.70 -10.78 -24.35
CA ALA A 51 -11.58 -11.63 -23.98
C ALA A 51 -11.97 -12.60 -22.85
N ALA A 52 -11.77 -13.89 -23.07
CA ALA A 52 -12.11 -14.96 -22.11
C ALA A 52 -11.44 -14.81 -20.72
N LEU A 53 -10.38 -14.00 -20.60
CA LEU A 53 -9.66 -13.76 -19.36
C LEU A 53 -10.05 -12.46 -18.65
N GLN A 54 -10.93 -11.65 -19.24
CA GLN A 54 -11.24 -10.30 -18.74
C GLN A 54 -11.78 -10.34 -17.31
N ASP A 55 -12.82 -11.13 -17.05
CA ASP A 55 -13.44 -11.26 -15.71
C ASP A 55 -12.45 -11.74 -14.65
N ASN A 56 -11.57 -12.67 -15.02
CA ASN A 56 -10.54 -13.18 -14.13
C ASN A 56 -9.48 -12.10 -13.85
N ALA A 57 -9.11 -11.30 -14.84
CA ALA A 57 -8.20 -10.17 -14.65
C ALA A 57 -8.81 -9.10 -13.73
N TYR A 58 -10.08 -8.74 -13.92
CA TYR A 58 -10.80 -7.81 -13.02
C TYR A 58 -10.89 -8.36 -11.60
N THR A 59 -11.24 -9.64 -11.46
CA THR A 59 -11.35 -10.27 -10.13
C THR A 59 -10.00 -10.27 -9.41
N LEU A 60 -8.92 -10.66 -10.09
CA LEU A 60 -7.56 -10.61 -9.53
C LEU A 60 -7.16 -9.19 -9.15
N HIS A 61 -7.36 -8.22 -10.04
CA HIS A 61 -6.99 -6.84 -9.80
C HIS A 61 -7.72 -6.27 -8.57
N LYS A 62 -9.04 -6.47 -8.48
CA LYS A 62 -9.84 -6.05 -7.32
C LYS A 62 -9.40 -6.74 -6.03
N SER A 63 -9.12 -8.04 -6.10
CA SER A 63 -8.68 -8.84 -4.94
C SER A 63 -7.33 -8.39 -4.41
N VAL A 64 -6.35 -8.20 -5.30
CA VAL A 64 -5.02 -7.70 -4.93
C VAL A 64 -5.11 -6.25 -4.45
N GLY A 65 -6.02 -5.44 -5.00
CA GLY A 65 -6.30 -4.08 -4.54
C GLY A 65 -6.79 -4.07 -3.10
N ALA A 66 -7.78 -4.90 -2.77
CA ALA A 66 -8.27 -5.04 -1.41
C ALA A 66 -7.19 -5.59 -0.45
N LEU A 67 -6.40 -6.58 -0.89
CA LEU A 67 -5.31 -7.15 -0.09
C LEU A 67 -4.22 -6.10 0.21
N THR A 68 -3.82 -5.32 -0.79
CA THR A 68 -2.81 -4.26 -0.62
C THR A 68 -3.32 -3.14 0.30
N MET A 69 -4.61 -2.78 0.25
CA MET A 69 -5.22 -1.88 1.22
C MET A 69 -5.16 -2.42 2.66
N ALA A 70 -5.45 -3.71 2.86
CA ALA A 70 -5.35 -4.34 4.17
C ALA A 70 -3.89 -4.34 4.69
N LEU A 71 -2.93 -4.66 3.82
CA LEU A 71 -1.50 -4.58 4.15
C LEU A 71 -1.05 -3.16 4.46
N LEU A 72 -1.52 -2.15 3.72
CA LEU A 72 -1.24 -0.74 3.97
C LEU A 72 -1.75 -0.33 5.35
N THR A 73 -2.98 -0.72 5.69
CA THR A 73 -3.60 -0.45 7.00
C THR A 73 -2.79 -1.07 8.13
N TRP A 74 -2.40 -2.34 7.99
CA TRP A 74 -1.54 -3.03 8.94
C TRP A 74 -0.17 -2.33 9.07
N ARG A 75 0.39 -1.85 7.97
CA ARG A 75 1.68 -1.17 7.95
C ARG A 75 1.61 0.16 8.70
N VAL A 76 0.56 0.95 8.48
CA VAL A 76 0.30 2.20 9.20
C VAL A 76 0.13 1.92 10.69
N PHE A 77 -0.61 0.88 11.07
CA PHE A 77 -0.77 0.48 12.47
C PHE A 77 0.59 0.18 13.14
N ILE A 78 1.46 -0.60 12.50
CA ILE A 78 2.81 -0.87 13.03
C ILE A 78 3.64 0.41 13.13
N LEU A 79 3.60 1.27 12.11
CA LEU A 79 4.29 2.56 12.14
C LEU A 79 3.83 3.42 13.32
N GLN A 80 2.53 3.53 13.57
CA GLN A 80 1.98 4.27 14.72
C GLN A 80 2.49 3.70 16.05
N ARG A 81 2.53 2.37 16.20
CA ARG A 81 3.06 1.72 17.41
C ARG A 81 4.55 2.04 17.63
N VAL A 82 5.36 2.03 16.57
CA VAL A 82 6.78 2.39 16.65
C VAL A 82 6.95 3.87 16.94
N TRP A 83 6.16 4.71 16.26
CA TRP A 83 6.19 6.17 16.40
C TRP A 83 5.84 6.59 17.82
N TRP A 84 4.76 6.03 18.39
CA TRP A 84 4.38 6.23 19.78
C TRP A 84 5.54 5.88 20.72
N ARG A 85 6.09 4.67 20.65
CA ARG A 85 7.20 4.24 21.53
C ARG A 85 8.45 5.12 21.40
N LYS A 86 8.74 5.63 20.21
CA LYS A 86 9.96 6.42 19.93
C LYS A 86 9.80 7.89 20.32
N TYR A 87 8.69 8.51 19.94
CA TYR A 87 8.52 9.96 20.00
C TYR A 87 7.76 10.46 21.23
N THR A 88 7.13 9.58 22.03
CA THR A 88 6.64 9.96 23.37
C THR A 88 7.77 10.49 24.26
N ARG A 89 9.03 10.12 24.02
CA ARG A 89 10.18 10.56 24.83
C ARG A 89 10.91 11.77 24.27
N ARG A 90 10.98 11.93 22.94
CA ARG A 90 11.65 13.06 22.27
C ARG A 90 11.03 13.26 20.89
N LEU A 91 10.48 14.45 20.64
CA LEU A 91 9.96 14.83 19.32
C LEU A 91 11.10 15.06 18.31
N PRO A 92 10.87 14.79 17.01
CA PRO A 92 11.86 15.09 15.98
C PRO A 92 12.01 16.61 15.84
N LYS A 93 13.25 17.08 15.64
CA LYS A 93 13.50 18.47 15.28
C LYS A 93 13.20 18.65 13.78
N PRO A 94 12.30 19.55 13.38
CA PRO A 94 11.97 19.77 11.97
C PRO A 94 13.12 20.52 11.29
N THR A 95 14.01 19.79 10.64
CA THR A 95 15.00 20.36 9.71
C THR A 95 14.41 20.42 8.30
N GLY A 96 14.98 21.25 7.41
CA GLY A 96 14.51 21.31 6.01
C GLY A 96 14.55 19.94 5.31
N GLU A 97 15.60 19.14 5.56
CA GLU A 97 15.72 17.77 5.06
C GLU A 97 14.63 16.83 5.61
N TRP A 98 14.29 16.98 6.89
CA TRP A 98 13.23 16.21 7.53
C TRP A 98 11.87 16.52 6.89
N ILE A 99 11.57 17.81 6.67
CA ILE A 99 10.30 18.25 6.04
C ILE A 99 10.18 17.68 4.63
N ARG A 100 11.24 17.77 3.81
CA ARG A 100 11.23 17.23 2.44
C ARG A 100 10.97 15.73 2.43
N THR A 101 11.64 14.99 3.32
CA THR A 101 11.46 13.53 3.45
C THR A 101 10.06 13.19 3.92
N PHE A 102 9.53 13.93 4.90
CA PHE A 102 8.18 13.76 5.42
C PHE A 102 7.12 13.99 4.35
N LEU A 103 7.24 15.07 3.56
CA LEU A 103 6.30 15.40 2.48
C LEU A 103 6.33 14.33 1.39
N LEU A 104 7.51 13.89 0.96
CA LEU A 104 7.64 12.81 -0.03
C LEU A 104 6.93 11.54 0.43
N HIS A 105 7.22 11.08 1.64
CA HIS A 105 6.59 9.87 2.16
C HIS A 105 5.09 10.06 2.31
N SER A 106 4.64 11.19 2.87
CA SER A 106 3.22 11.51 3.03
C SER A 106 2.48 11.48 1.69
N ALA A 107 3.05 12.06 0.63
CA ALA A 107 2.49 11.99 -0.71
C ALA A 107 2.37 10.55 -1.21
N ILE A 108 3.42 9.73 -1.02
CA ILE A 108 3.38 8.30 -1.40
C ILE A 108 2.26 7.55 -0.67
N TYR A 109 2.09 7.74 0.65
CA TYR A 109 0.98 7.11 1.38
C TYR A 109 -0.39 7.60 0.92
N LEU A 110 -0.50 8.88 0.57
CA LEU A 110 -1.73 9.46 0.05
C LEU A 110 -2.13 8.76 -1.25
N PHE A 111 -1.21 8.62 -2.23
CA PHE A 111 -1.51 7.92 -3.48
C PHE A 111 -1.76 6.42 -3.27
N MET A 112 -0.99 5.77 -2.41
CA MET A 112 -1.19 4.35 -2.04
C MET A 112 -2.58 4.08 -1.45
N LEU A 113 -3.25 5.09 -0.90
CA LEU A 113 -4.61 5.02 -0.38
C LEU A 113 -5.66 5.51 -1.39
N ALA A 114 -5.41 6.65 -2.05
CA ALA A 114 -6.35 7.29 -2.96
C ALA A 114 -6.65 6.43 -4.21
N VAL A 115 -5.63 5.77 -4.78
CA VAL A 115 -5.79 4.87 -5.93
C VAL A 115 -6.75 3.71 -5.61
N PRO A 116 -6.49 2.84 -4.61
CA PRO A 116 -7.39 1.72 -4.38
C PRO A 116 -8.74 2.16 -3.80
N LEU A 117 -8.83 3.29 -3.07
CA LEU A 117 -10.13 3.84 -2.67
C LEU A 117 -10.97 4.23 -3.87
N SER A 118 -10.43 4.99 -4.83
CA SER A 118 -11.18 5.34 -6.05
C SER A 118 -11.62 4.10 -6.84
N GLY A 119 -10.80 3.04 -6.89
CA GLY A 119 -11.18 1.77 -7.50
C GLY A 119 -12.27 1.00 -6.75
N PHE A 120 -12.27 1.07 -5.42
CA PHE A 120 -13.31 0.49 -4.56
C PHE A 120 -14.64 1.26 -4.73
N PHE A 121 -14.58 2.60 -4.74
CA PHE A 121 -15.72 3.47 -5.05
C PHE A 121 -16.29 3.15 -6.44
N LEU A 122 -15.45 3.05 -7.47
CA LEU A 122 -15.85 2.66 -8.81
C LEU A 122 -16.60 1.33 -8.81
N SER A 123 -16.06 0.33 -8.10
CA SER A 123 -16.64 -1.01 -8.09
C SER A 123 -17.99 -1.05 -7.39
N ASN A 124 -18.12 -0.49 -6.18
CA ASN A 124 -19.39 -0.43 -5.44
C ASN A 124 -20.45 0.44 -6.12
N SER A 125 -20.07 1.59 -6.69
CA SER A 125 -21.02 2.49 -7.34
C SER A 125 -21.50 1.98 -8.70
N TYR A 126 -20.74 1.08 -9.35
CA TYR A 126 -21.14 0.45 -10.61
C TYR A 126 -22.20 -0.63 -10.40
N GLN A 127 -21.99 -1.52 -9.44
CA GLN A 127 -22.91 -2.62 -9.14
C GLN A 127 -22.65 -3.15 -7.73
N SER A 128 -23.72 -3.50 -7.02
CA SER A 128 -23.64 -4.20 -5.73
C SER A 128 -22.91 -5.54 -5.85
N GLY A 129 -22.08 -5.85 -4.87
CA GLY A 129 -21.32 -7.10 -4.83
C GLY A 129 -20.22 -7.22 -5.89
N ASN A 130 -19.76 -6.10 -6.45
CA ASN A 130 -18.79 -6.08 -7.54
C ASN A 130 -17.32 -6.03 -7.08
N VAL A 131 -17.06 -6.45 -5.84
CA VAL A 131 -15.70 -6.60 -5.30
C VAL A 131 -15.49 -8.04 -4.83
N PRO A 132 -15.32 -8.99 -5.76
CA PRO A 132 -14.94 -10.36 -5.41
C PRO A 132 -13.53 -10.38 -4.82
N PHE A 133 -13.35 -11.18 -3.77
CA PHE A 133 -12.08 -11.45 -3.12
C PHE A 133 -11.67 -12.90 -3.42
N PHE A 134 -10.71 -13.03 -4.34
CA PHE A 134 -10.14 -14.28 -4.85
C PHE A 134 -11.19 -15.35 -5.22
N TRP A 135 -12.32 -14.95 -5.82
CA TRP A 135 -13.45 -15.82 -6.18
C TRP A 135 -14.10 -16.60 -5.02
N VAL A 136 -13.72 -16.34 -3.77
CA VAL A 136 -14.23 -17.06 -2.60
C VAL A 136 -15.40 -16.32 -1.95
N VAL A 137 -15.24 -15.00 -1.77
CA VAL A 137 -16.20 -14.16 -1.05
C VAL A 137 -16.29 -12.81 -1.72
N THR A 138 -17.44 -12.17 -1.64
CA THR A 138 -17.63 -10.80 -2.10
C THR A 138 -17.54 -9.85 -0.90
N LEU A 139 -16.75 -8.80 -1.01
CA LEU A 139 -16.67 -7.78 0.04
C LEU A 139 -18.00 -7.03 0.16
N PRO A 140 -18.40 -6.63 1.38
CA PRO A 140 -19.64 -5.88 1.56
C PRO A 140 -19.56 -4.54 0.85
N ASP A 141 -20.69 -4.11 0.27
CA ASP A 141 -20.80 -2.79 -0.29
C ASP A 141 -20.83 -1.75 0.83
N ILE A 142 -19.97 -0.74 0.71
CA ILE A 142 -19.87 0.38 1.65
C ILE A 142 -20.68 1.58 1.14
N PHE A 143 -20.90 1.65 -0.18
CA PHE A 143 -21.59 2.73 -0.86
C PHE A 143 -22.73 2.19 -1.74
N PRO A 144 -23.83 2.95 -1.89
CA PRO A 144 -24.88 2.59 -2.82
C PRO A 144 -24.42 2.76 -4.28
N GLU A 145 -25.12 2.08 -5.19
CA GLU A 145 -24.98 2.28 -6.63
C GLU A 145 -25.30 3.73 -7.00
N ASN A 146 -24.46 4.33 -7.84
CA ASN A 146 -24.64 5.71 -8.30
C ASN A 146 -23.91 5.94 -9.63
N ALA A 147 -24.67 5.97 -10.72
CA ALA A 147 -24.15 6.16 -12.07
C ALA A 147 -23.36 7.47 -12.24
N ALA A 148 -23.73 8.55 -11.54
CA ALA A 148 -23.02 9.84 -11.63
C ALA A 148 -21.62 9.77 -10.99
N ILE A 149 -21.40 8.84 -10.05
CA ILE A 149 -20.11 8.65 -9.39
C ILE A 149 -19.20 7.71 -10.19
N VAL A 150 -19.76 6.80 -10.99
CA VAL A 150 -18.99 5.80 -11.75
C VAL A 150 -17.98 6.46 -12.68
N GLU A 151 -18.38 7.46 -13.46
CA GLU A 151 -17.50 8.15 -14.41
C GLU A 151 -16.37 8.89 -13.67
N LEU A 152 -16.73 9.67 -12.64
CA LEU A 152 -15.75 10.37 -11.81
C LEU A 152 -14.75 9.41 -11.14
N ALA A 153 -15.22 8.29 -10.58
CA ALA A 153 -14.38 7.32 -9.91
C ALA A 153 -13.47 6.59 -10.90
N ARG A 154 -13.96 6.29 -12.11
CA ARG A 154 -13.17 5.73 -13.21
C ARG A 154 -12.05 6.67 -13.61
N ASP A 155 -12.36 7.93 -13.87
CA ASP A 155 -11.37 8.93 -14.28
C ASP A 155 -10.33 9.15 -13.20
N LEU A 156 -10.76 9.34 -11.95
CA LEU A 156 -9.84 9.49 -10.82
C LEU A 156 -8.92 8.28 -10.71
N HIS A 157 -9.47 7.06 -10.74
CA HIS A 157 -8.67 5.85 -10.64
C HIS A 157 -7.67 5.72 -11.78
N PHE A 158 -8.07 6.04 -13.02
CA PHE A 158 -7.20 5.98 -14.18
C PHE A 158 -6.05 6.98 -14.13
N TRP A 159 -6.31 8.23 -13.75
CA TRP A 159 -5.31 9.30 -13.79
C TRP A 159 -4.31 9.28 -12.62
N ILE A 160 -4.71 8.75 -11.46
CA ILE A 160 -3.85 8.74 -10.28
C ILE A 160 -3.12 7.41 -10.05
N ALA A 161 -3.46 6.35 -10.80
CA ALA A 161 -2.83 5.02 -10.75
C ALA A 161 -1.49 4.96 -11.51
#